data_AF-A0A2T4S827-F1
#
_entry.id   AF-A0A2T4S827-F1
#
_cell.length_a   1.000
_cell.length_b   1.000
_cell.length_c   1.000
_cell.angle_alpha   90.00
_cell.angle_beta   90.00
_cell.angle_gamma   90.00
#
_symmetry.space_group_name_H-M   'P 1'
#
loop_
_entity.id
_entity.type
_entity.pdbx_description
1 polymer ?
#
loop_
_entity_poly.entity_id
_entity_poly.type
_entity_poly.pdbx_seq_one_letter_code
_entity_poly.pdbx_strand_id
1 'polypeptide(L)'
;MSDNKEERLEAMMKTFENNKKQASEKPMQSKKANTNANKTSIKIDKDTKILFDEGVYRFRTNRIDFIQRIIEDWMKEKAPEIYVDYIKQVLYEQINKER
;
A
#
# COMPACT_ATOMS: atom_id res chain seq x y z
N MET A 1 -21.85 30.43 29.51
CA MET A 1 -21.25 29.08 29.42
C MET A 1 -21.57 28.46 28.05
N SER A 2 -21.08 29.04 26.95
CA SER A 2 -21.37 28.58 25.59
C SER A 2 -20.13 28.49 24.68
N ASP A 3 -18.94 28.69 25.22
CA ASP A 3 -17.73 28.91 24.41
C ASP A 3 -16.97 27.61 24.06
N ASN A 4 -17.42 26.46 24.58
CA ASN A 4 -16.70 25.18 24.46
C ASN A 4 -17.25 24.25 23.35
N LYS A 5 -18.32 24.66 22.65
CA LYS A 5 -18.89 23.86 21.55
C LYS A 5 -18.25 24.20 20.20
N GLU A 6 -17.98 25.49 19.96
CA GLU A 6 -17.36 25.95 18.71
C GLU A 6 -15.91 25.51 18.61
N GLU A 7 -15.11 25.64 19.68
CA GLU A 7 -13.72 25.13 19.69
C GLU A 7 -13.65 23.62 19.43
N ARG A 8 -14.60 22.84 19.98
CA ARG A 8 -14.66 21.39 19.75
C ARG A 8 -15.06 21.05 18.32
N LEU A 9 -15.97 21.84 17.72
CA LEU A 9 -16.36 21.66 16.33
C LEU A 9 -15.19 21.98 15.40
N GLU A 10 -14.47 23.07 15.68
CA GLU A 10 -13.32 23.53 14.90
C GLU A 10 -12.15 22.55 15.01
N ALA A 11 -11.88 22.01 16.21
CA ALA A 11 -10.89 20.96 16.40
C ALA A 11 -11.25 19.66 15.64
N MET A 12 -12.54 19.29 15.63
CA MET A 12 -13.01 18.15 14.84
C MET A 12 -12.83 18.39 13.34
N MET A 13 -13.25 19.55 12.81
CA MET A 13 -13.10 19.87 11.38
C MET A 13 -11.63 19.90 10.95
N LYS A 14 -10.74 20.45 11.78
CA LYS A 14 -9.29 20.45 11.52
C LYS A 14 -8.70 19.03 11.49
N THR A 15 -9.22 18.13 12.33
CA THR A 15 -8.82 16.71 12.34
C THR A 15 -9.32 15.98 11.09
N PHE A 16 -10.56 16.26 10.65
CA PHE A 16 -11.10 15.70 9.41
C PHE A 16 -10.36 16.22 8.17
N GLU A 17 -9.97 17.50 8.13
CA GLU A 17 -9.15 18.04 7.05
C GLU A 17 -7.76 17.43 7.00
N ASN A 18 -7.10 17.22 8.14
CA ASN A 18 -5.80 16.56 8.19
C ASN A 18 -5.87 15.09 7.77
N ASN A 19 -6.91 14.36 8.17
CA ASN A 19 -7.13 12.98 7.71
C ASN A 19 -7.49 12.91 6.22
N LYS A 20 -8.24 13.89 5.69
CA LYS A 20 -8.54 14.00 4.26
C LYS A 20 -7.30 14.33 3.44
N LYS A 21 -6.36 15.11 3.99
CA LYS A 21 -5.05 15.38 3.38
C LYS A 21 -4.16 14.13 3.35
N GLN A 22 -4.10 13.35 4.43
CA GLN A 22 -3.37 12.07 4.45
C GLN A 22 -3.99 10.99 3.55
N ALA A 23 -5.32 10.96 3.41
CA ALA A 23 -6.00 10.08 2.46
C ALA A 23 -5.90 10.54 0.98
N SER A 24 -5.43 11.77 0.75
CA SER A 24 -5.24 12.35 -0.60
C SER A 24 -3.82 12.23 -1.13
N GLU A 25 -2.89 11.69 -0.34
CA GLU A 25 -1.64 11.17 -0.88
C GLU A 25 -2.02 9.99 -1.77
N LYS A 26 -2.19 10.27 -3.08
CA LYS A 26 -2.14 9.25 -4.12
C LYS A 26 -0.99 8.33 -3.74
N PRO A 27 -1.18 7.00 -3.66
CA PRO A 27 -0.06 6.09 -3.46
C PRO A 27 1.00 6.52 -4.45
N MET A 28 2.15 6.94 -3.92
CA MET A 28 3.24 7.53 -4.69
C MET A 28 3.45 6.58 -5.85
N GLN A 29 3.11 7.01 -7.07
CA GLN A 29 3.17 6.17 -8.26
C GLN A 29 4.59 5.64 -8.32
N SER A 30 4.77 4.38 -7.93
CA SER A 30 6.04 3.71 -8.05
C SER A 30 6.42 3.86 -9.52
N LYS A 31 7.55 4.53 -9.77
CA LYS A 31 8.09 4.67 -11.12
C LYS A 31 8.04 3.29 -11.75
N LYS A 32 7.26 3.19 -12.84
CA LYS A 32 6.89 1.96 -13.56
C LYS A 32 7.90 0.85 -13.31
N ALA A 33 7.48 -0.18 -12.56
CA ALA A 33 8.27 -1.39 -12.37
C ALA A 33 8.80 -1.84 -13.74
N ASN A 34 10.11 -1.97 -13.83
CA ASN A 34 10.83 -2.32 -15.04
C ASN A 34 10.17 -3.54 -15.69
N THR A 35 9.69 -3.42 -16.93
CA THR A 35 9.01 -4.49 -17.67
C THR A 35 9.89 -5.72 -17.93
N ASN A 36 11.19 -5.63 -17.63
CA ASN A 36 12.15 -6.74 -17.66
C ASN A 36 12.33 -7.44 -16.30
N ALA A 37 11.51 -7.13 -15.29
CA ALA A 37 11.49 -7.88 -14.03
C ALA A 37 11.10 -9.33 -14.31
N ASN A 38 11.91 -10.27 -13.82
CA ASN A 38 11.68 -11.71 -13.96
C ASN A 38 10.23 -12.05 -13.55
N LYS A 39 9.40 -12.44 -14.52
CA LYS A 39 8.01 -12.83 -14.24
C LYS A 39 8.03 -14.07 -13.36
N THR A 40 7.52 -13.93 -12.15
CA THR A 40 7.34 -15.06 -11.21
C THR A 40 5.87 -15.46 -11.20
N SER A 41 5.61 -16.77 -11.11
CA SER A 41 4.25 -17.31 -11.00
C SER A 41 4.01 -17.80 -9.58
N ILE A 42 2.86 -17.44 -9.01
CA ILE A 42 2.43 -17.89 -7.68
C ILE A 42 1.26 -18.84 -7.88
N LYS A 43 1.33 -20.03 -7.28
CA LYS A 43 0.20 -20.97 -7.22
C LYS A 43 -0.56 -20.75 -5.91
N ILE A 44 -1.87 -20.60 -6.02
CA ILE A 44 -2.80 -20.53 -4.90
C ILE A 44 -3.86 -21.62 -5.06
N ASP A 45 -4.36 -22.13 -3.96
CA ASP A 45 -5.46 -23.10 -3.97
C ASP A 45 -6.78 -22.44 -4.41
N LYS A 46 -7.79 -23.28 -4.69
CA LYS A 46 -9.08 -22.83 -5.23
C LYS A 46 -9.85 -21.94 -4.25
N ASP A 47 -9.80 -22.22 -2.96
CA ASP A 47 -10.59 -21.51 -1.96
C ASP A 47 -9.98 -20.12 -1.74
N THR A 48 -8.65 -20.05 -1.63
CA THR A 48 -7.89 -18.80 -1.58
C THR A 48 -8.10 -17.97 -2.85
N LYS A 49 -8.21 -18.61 -4.02
CA LYS A 49 -8.47 -17.90 -5.29
C LYS A 49 -9.79 -17.14 -5.27
N ILE A 50 -10.85 -17.71 -4.66
CA ILE A 50 -12.16 -17.06 -4.57
C ILE A 50 -12.03 -15.78 -3.75
N LEU A 51 -11.42 -15.87 -2.57
CA LEU A 51 -11.19 -14.72 -1.68
C LEU A 51 -10.30 -13.66 -2.34
N PHE A 52 -9.29 -14.11 -3.08
CA PHE A 52 -8.40 -13.24 -3.84
C PHE A 52 -9.15 -12.47 -4.93
N ASP A 53 -9.92 -13.15 -5.79
CA ASP A 53 -10.68 -12.50 -6.86
C ASP A 53 -11.76 -11.55 -6.29
N GLU A 54 -12.38 -11.90 -5.16
CA GLU A 54 -13.30 -11.01 -4.46
C GLU A 54 -12.60 -9.74 -3.96
N GLY A 55 -11.41 -9.87 -3.39
CA GLY A 55 -10.57 -8.73 -3.01
C GLY A 55 -10.24 -7.82 -4.19
N VAL A 56 -9.77 -8.40 -5.30
CA VAL A 56 -9.49 -7.67 -6.55
C VAL A 56 -10.73 -6.88 -7.00
N TYR A 57 -11.91 -7.49 -6.98
CA TYR A 57 -13.18 -6.85 -7.34
C TYR A 57 -13.54 -5.70 -6.38
N ARG A 58 -13.52 -5.94 -5.08
CA ARG A 58 -13.89 -4.95 -4.04
C ARG A 58 -13.00 -3.72 -4.09
N PHE A 59 -11.70 -3.91 -4.32
CA PHE A 59 -10.72 -2.81 -4.39
C PHE A 59 -10.59 -2.20 -5.79
N ARG A 60 -11.35 -2.67 -6.79
CA ARG A 60 -11.33 -2.18 -8.18
C ARG A 60 -9.91 -2.04 -8.74
N THR A 61 -9.11 -3.08 -8.53
CA THR A 61 -7.70 -3.10 -8.95
C THR A 61 -7.45 -4.31 -9.87
N ASN A 62 -6.24 -4.44 -10.43
CA ASN A 62 -5.83 -5.64 -11.14
C ASN A 62 -5.14 -6.63 -10.19
N ARG A 63 -5.00 -7.89 -10.62
CA ARG A 63 -4.43 -8.96 -9.78
C ARG A 63 -2.99 -8.68 -9.34
N ILE A 64 -2.17 -8.09 -10.21
CA ILE A 64 -0.75 -7.82 -9.91
C ILE A 64 -0.65 -6.75 -8.83
N ASP A 65 -1.35 -5.63 -9.03
CA ASP A 65 -1.38 -4.53 -8.08
C ASP A 65 -1.97 -4.97 -6.73
N PHE A 66 -2.95 -5.88 -6.77
CA PHE A 66 -3.53 -6.45 -5.54
C PHE A 66 -2.52 -7.33 -4.78
N ILE A 67 -1.78 -8.20 -5.47
CA ILE A 67 -0.69 -8.98 -4.86
C ILE A 67 0.35 -8.06 -4.26
N GLN A 68 0.77 -7.03 -5.01
CA GLN A 68 1.76 -6.07 -4.52
C GLN A 68 1.28 -5.41 -3.22
N ARG A 69 0.03 -4.98 -3.16
CA ARG A 69 -0.55 -4.41 -1.94
C ARG A 69 -0.53 -5.38 -0.76
N ILE A 70 -0.92 -6.64 -0.97
CA ILE A 70 -0.90 -7.68 0.08
C ILE A 70 0.53 -7.85 0.62
N ILE A 71 1.53 -7.91 -0.27
CA ILE A 71 2.94 -8.05 0.12
C ILE A 71 3.40 -6.81 0.89
N GLU A 72 3.08 -5.60 0.43
CA GLU A 72 3.42 -4.35 1.12
C GLU A 72 2.81 -4.28 2.52
N ASP A 73 1.53 -4.65 2.67
CA ASP A 73 0.84 -4.63 3.95
C ASP A 73 1.42 -5.68 4.90
N TRP A 74 1.75 -6.88 4.41
CA TRP A 74 2.45 -7.90 5.20
C TRP A 74 3.85 -7.44 5.62
N MET A 75 4.62 -6.81 4.72
CA MET A 75 5.97 -6.30 5.04
C MET A 75 5.91 -5.21 6.12
N LYS A 76 4.95 -4.28 6.04
CA LYS A 76 4.77 -3.25 7.08
C LYS A 76 4.53 -3.86 8.46
N GLU A 77 3.79 -4.97 8.53
CA GLU A 77 3.45 -5.61 9.79
C GLU A 77 4.56 -6.54 10.31
N LYS A 78 5.19 -7.31 9.43
CA LYS A 78 6.08 -8.43 9.80
C LYS A 78 7.56 -8.17 9.56
N ALA A 79 7.91 -7.28 8.64
CA ALA A 79 9.29 -7.00 8.23
C ALA A 79 9.47 -5.52 7.83
N PRO A 80 9.28 -4.57 8.78
CA PRO A 80 9.31 -3.15 8.48
C PRO A 80 10.68 -2.67 7.94
N GLU A 81 11.77 -3.32 8.32
CA GLU A 81 13.11 -3.07 7.79
C GLU A 81 13.20 -3.35 6.29
N ILE A 82 12.62 -4.47 5.84
CA ILE A 82 12.54 -4.84 4.41
C ILE A 82 11.63 -3.86 3.67
N TYR A 83 10.52 -3.45 4.28
CA TYR A 83 9.62 -2.44 3.70
C TYR A 83 10.35 -1.11 3.46
N VAL A 84 11.14 -0.64 4.43
CA VAL A 84 11.93 0.59 4.30
C VAL A 84 12.95 0.48 3.16
N ASP A 85 13.66 -0.65 3.07
CA ASP A 85 14.64 -0.87 2.00
C ASP A 85 13.99 -0.99 0.62
N TYR A 86 12.78 -1.56 0.56
CA TYR A 86 11.96 -1.63 -0.65
C TYR A 86 11.56 -0.23 -1.13
N ILE A 87 11.03 0.61 -0.22
CA ILE A 87 10.64 1.99 -0.55
C ILE A 87 11.84 2.83 -0.96
N LYS A 88 13.00 2.62 -0.32
CA LYS A 88 14.26 3.28 -0.68
C LYS A 88 14.92 2.73 -1.94
N GLN A 89 14.37 1.69 -2.57
CA GLN A 89 14.92 1.00 -3.74
C GLN A 89 16.30 0.36 -3.53
N VAL A 90 16.76 0.24 -2.28
CA VAL A 90 18.08 -0.33 -1.94
C VAL A 90 18.14 -1.81 -2.31
N LEU A 91 17.04 -2.55 -2.14
CA LEU A 91 16.91 -3.94 -2.55
C LEU A 91 17.12 -4.16 -4.06
N TYR A 92 16.64 -3.23 -4.89
CA TYR A 92 16.83 -3.32 -6.35
C TYR A 92 18.29 -3.12 -6.74
N GLU A 93 19.00 -2.21 -6.06
CA GLU A 93 20.42 -1.97 -6.31
C GLU A 93 21.29 -3.15 -5.86
N GLN A 94 20.92 -3.84 -4.78
CA GLN A 94 21.61 -5.04 -4.30
C GLN A 94 21.44 -6.22 -5.27
N ILE A 95 20.20 -6.53 -5.70
CA ILE A 95 19.91 -7.62 -6.64
C ILE A 95 20.64 -7.45 -7.98
N ASN A 96 20.79 -6.21 -8.45
CA ASN A 96 21.49 -5.94 -9.71
C ASN A 96 23.02 -5.92 -9.57
N LYS A 97 23.58 -5.75 -8.36
CA LYS A 97 25.02 -5.83 -8.09
C LYS A 97 25.53 -7.25 -7.90
N GLU A 98 24.67 -8.17 -7.46
CA GLU A 98 24.99 -9.60 -7.33
C GLU A 98 24.83 -10.40 -8.64
N ARG A 99 24.44 -9.72 -9.73
CA ARG A 99 24.42 -10.26 -11.11
C ARG A 99 25.69 -9.87 -11.85
#